data_AF-A0A527YPV0-F1
#
_entry.id   AF-A0A527YPV0-F1
#
_cell.length_a   1.000
_cell.length_b   1.000
_cell.length_c   1.000
_cell.angle_alpha   90.00
_cell.angle_beta   90.00
_cell.angle_gamma   90.00
#
_symmetry.space_group_name_H-M   'P 1'
#
loop_
_entity.id
_entity.type
_entity.pdbx_description
1 polymer ?
#
loop_
_entity_poly.entity_id
_entity_poly.type
_entity_poly.pdbx_seq_one_letter_code
_entity_poly.pdbx_strand_id
1 'polypeptide(L)' 'QFVVFLNFVISLVMLLVLAAGFALYFGKQEFNEPGPSANADTFLVKPNTGVQEIAEQLERRGLISDARIFRL' A
#
# COMPACT_ATOMS: atom_id res chain seq x y z
N GLN A 1 -23.05 -2.95 41.05
CA GLN A 1 -21.67 -2.74 40.55
C GLN A 1 -21.34 -3.57 39.31
N PHE A 2 -21.70 -4.86 39.27
CA PHE A 2 -21.48 -5.75 38.11
C PHE A 2 -22.02 -5.22 36.77
N VAL A 3 -23.22 -4.64 36.77
CA VAL A 3 -23.84 -4.06 35.55
C VAL A 3 -23.02 -2.90 34.97
N VAL A 4 -22.46 -2.04 35.82
CA VAL A 4 -21.63 -0.90 35.39
C VAL A 4 -20.31 -1.40 34.81
N PHE A 5 -19.71 -2.41 35.43
CA PHE A 5 -18.51 -3.06 34.90
C PHE A 5 -18.76 -3.72 33.54
N LEU A 6 -19.87 -4.46 33.40
CA LEU A 6 -20.23 -5.09 32.13
C LEU A 6 -20.48 -4.05 31.03
N ASN A 7 -21.13 -2.93 31.36
CA ASN A 7 -21.36 -1.84 30.41
C ASN A 7 -20.05 -1.19 29.95
N PHE A 8 -19.09 -0.99 30.87
CA PHE A 8 -17.75 -0.53 30.54
C PHE A 8 -17.02 -1.50 29.60
N VAL A 9 -17.07 -2.81 29.90
CA VAL A 9 -16.46 -3.85 29.04
C VAL A 9 -17.10 -3.84 27.65
N ILE A 10 -18.42 -3.77 27.55
CA ILE A 10 -19.13 -3.69 26.26
C ILE A 10 -18.72 -2.42 25.50
N SER A 11 -18.62 -1.27 26.18
CA SER A 11 -18.20 -0.02 25.57
C SER A 11 -16.75 -0.09 25.06
N LEU A 12 -15.86 -0.72 25.83
CA LEU A 12 -14.47 -0.93 25.43
C LEU A 12 -14.35 -1.86 24.22
N VAL A 13 -15.09 -2.96 24.21
CA VAL A 13 -15.15 -3.88 23.07
C VAL A 13 -15.68 -3.17 21.83
N MET A 14 -16.72 -2.35 21.98
CA MET A 14 -17.27 -1.56 20.88
C MET A 14 -16.23 -0.58 20.31
N LEU A 15 -15.46 0.08 21.18
CA LEU A 15 -14.37 0.96 20.76
C LEU A 15 -13.27 0.21 20.00
N LEU A 16 -12.88 -0.98 20.47
CA LEU A 16 -11.90 -1.84 19.79
C LEU A 16 -12.39 -2.31 18.41
N VAL A 17 -13.67 -2.69 18.30
CA VAL A 17 -14.27 -3.09 17.02
C VAL A 17 -14.25 -1.94 16.02
N LEU A 18 -14.60 -0.72 16.46
CA LEU A 18 -14.55 0.46 15.60
C LEU A 18 -13.11 0.77 15.16
N ALA A 19 -12.14 0.71 16.08
CA ALA A 19 -10.74 0.93 15.76
C ALA A 19 -10.21 -0.10 14.76
N ALA A 20 -10.53 -1.39 14.95
CA ALA A 20 -10.19 -2.45 14.02
C ALA A 20 -10.84 -2.25 12.65
N GLY A 21 -12.12 -1.87 12.62
CA GLY A 21 -12.83 -1.54 11.37
C GLY A 21 -12.16 -0.40 10.61
N PHE A 22 -11.75 0.67 11.31
CA PHE A 22 -11.04 1.80 10.72
C PHE A 22 -9.67 1.40 10.18
N ALA A 23 -8.90 0.62 10.94
CA ALA A 23 -7.59 0.13 10.52
C ALA A 23 -7.69 -0.79 9.29
N LEU A 24 -8.68 -1.68 9.24
CA LEU A 24 -8.92 -2.55 8.10
C LEU A 24 -9.39 -1.76 6.88
N TYR A 25 -10.24 -0.75 7.06
CA TYR A 25 -10.68 0.12 5.98
C TYR A 25 -9.51 0.90 5.38
N PHE A 26 -8.70 1.54 6.23
CA PHE A 26 -7.53 2.32 5.80
C PHE A 26 -6.46 1.44 5.17
N GLY A 27 -6.14 0.30 5.80
CA GLY A 27 -5.19 -0.67 5.23
C GLY A 27 -5.67 -1.18 3.88
N LYS A 28 -6.95 -1.56 3.76
CA LYS A 28 -7.51 -2.00 2.48
C LYS A 28 -7.45 -0.90 1.41
N GLN A 29 -7.66 0.36 1.79
CA GLN A 29 -7.54 1.49 0.87
C GLN A 29 -6.11 1.56 0.30
N GLU A 30 -5.10 1.60 1.15
CA GLU A 30 -3.69 1.66 0.76
C GLU A 30 -3.29 0.49 -0.18
N PHE A 31 -3.75 -0.73 0.09
CA PHE A 31 -3.43 -1.89 -0.76
C PHE A 31 -4.15 -1.90 -2.12
N ASN A 32 -5.31 -1.25 -2.23
CA ASN A 32 -6.08 -1.22 -3.47
C ASN A 32 -5.92 0.10 -4.23
N GLU A 33 -5.08 1.01 -3.76
CA GLU A 33 -4.76 2.20 -4.51
C GLU A 33 -4.14 1.81 -5.86
N PRO A 34 -4.52 2.50 -6.95
CA PRO A 34 -3.92 2.25 -8.25
C PRO A 34 -2.41 2.38 -8.13
N GLY A 35 -1.67 1.42 -8.69
CA GLY A 35 -0.23 1.55 -8.81
C GLY A 35 0.14 2.85 -9.54
N PRO A 36 1.39 3.33 -9.42
CA PRO A 36 1.84 4.63 -9.95
C PRO A 36 1.51 4.83 -11.43
N SER A 37 1.49 3.73 -12.18
CA SER A 37 1.03 3.72 -13.56
C SER A 37 -0.43 3.29 -13.62
N ALA A 38 -1.30 4.23 -13.97
CA ALA A 38 -2.72 3.97 -14.23
C ALA A 38 -2.96 3.09 -15.48
N ASN A 39 -1.92 2.89 -16.31
CA ASN A 39 -1.99 2.11 -17.54
C ASN A 39 -0.83 1.10 -17.63
N ALA A 40 -1.08 -0.06 -18.21
CA ALA A 40 -0.03 -1.02 -18.54
C ALA A 40 0.73 -0.52 -19.78
N ASP A 41 1.93 0.00 -19.58
CA ASP A 41 2.77 0.52 -20.67
C ASP A 41 3.78 -0.53 -21.15
N THR A 42 3.91 -0.64 -22.48
CA THR A 42 4.93 -1.48 -23.11
C THR A 42 6.22 -0.68 -23.24
N PHE A 43 7.25 -1.10 -22.51
CA PHE A 43 8.57 -0.46 -22.53
C PHE A 43 9.56 -1.29 -23.35
N LEU A 44 10.13 -0.71 -24.41
CA LEU A 44 11.16 -1.36 -25.23
C LEU A 44 12.54 -1.18 -24.59
N VAL A 45 13.11 -2.27 -24.09
CA VAL A 45 14.49 -2.33 -23.60
C VAL A 45 15.43 -2.55 -24.77
N LYS A 46 16.43 -1.68 -24.95
CA LYS A 46 17.46 -1.87 -25.97
C LYS A 46 18.40 -3.01 -25.56
N PRO A 47 18.90 -3.83 -26.51
CA PRO A 47 19.94 -4.81 -26.22
C PRO A 47 21.15 -4.14 -25.55
N ASN A 48 21.75 -4.81 -24.56
CA ASN A 48 22.86 -4.30 -23.74
C ASN A 48 22.52 -3.16 -22.74
N THR A 49 21.24 -2.88 -22.46
CA THR A 49 20.87 -1.95 -21.38
C THR A 49 21.01 -2.63 -20.01
N GLY A 50 21.73 -2.02 -19.09
CA GLY A 50 21.90 -2.56 -17.74
C GLY A 50 20.63 -2.43 -16.89
N VAL A 51 20.43 -3.35 -15.92
CA VAL A 51 19.25 -3.37 -15.02
C VAL A 51 19.04 -2.01 -14.33
N GLN A 52 20.13 -1.35 -13.93
CA GLN A 52 20.07 -0.04 -13.28
C GLN A 52 19.58 1.06 -14.23
N GLU A 53 20.04 1.04 -15.49
CA GLU A 53 19.61 1.99 -16.50
C GLU A 53 18.15 1.75 -16.91
N ILE A 54 17.71 0.49 -16.94
CA ILE A 54 16.29 0.13 -17.13
C ILE A 54 15.46 0.72 -15.98
N ALA A 55 15.87 0.50 -14.73
CA ALA A 55 15.13 0.99 -13.56
C ALA A 55 14.99 2.53 -13.57
N GLU A 56 16.06 3.25 -13.89
CA GLU A 56 15.99 4.71 -14.03
C GLU A 56 15.10 5.14 -15.21
N GLN A 57 15.11 4.42 -16.34
CA GLN A 57 14.23 4.73 -17.47
C GLN A 57 12.75 4.47 -17.14
N LEU A 58 12.45 3.45 -16.31
CA LEU A 58 11.11 3.17 -15.81
C LEU A 58 10.63 4.23 -14.82
N GLU A 59 11.49 4.63 -13.87
CA GLU A 59 11.19 5.67 -12.87
C GLU A 59 10.93 7.03 -13.54
N ARG A 60 11.79 7.44 -14.48
CA ARG A 60 11.61 8.71 -15.24
C ARG A 60 10.30 8.75 -16.03
N ARG A 61 9.76 7.60 -16.43
CA ARG A 61 8.47 7.49 -17.14
C ARG A 61 7.28 7.34 -16.20
N GLY A 62 7.50 7.32 -14.87
CA GLY A 62 6.45 7.14 -13.88
C GLY A 62 5.90 5.72 -13.79
N LEU A 63 6.59 4.74 -14.39
CA LEU A 63 6.14 3.34 -14.42
C LEU A 63 6.42 2.61 -13.10
N ILE A 64 7.42 3.08 -12.36
CA ILE A 64 7.76 2.60 -11.01
C ILE A 64 7.99 3.81 -10.10
N SER A 65 7.71 3.68 -8.80
CA SER A 65 7.90 4.76 -7.82
C SER A 65 9.37 5.00 -7.46
N ASP A 66 10.22 3.99 -7.61
CA ASP A 66 11.59 4.02 -7.09
C ASP A 66 12.47 3.03 -7.86
N ALA A 67 13.57 3.50 -8.47
CA ALA A 67 14.52 2.65 -9.18
C ALA A 67 15.38 1.75 -8.26
N ARG A 68 15.43 2.03 -6.96
CA ARG A 68 16.29 1.32 -5.99
C ARG A 68 15.82 -0.10 -5.71
N ILE A 69 14.54 -0.40 -5.90
CA ILE A 69 13.97 -1.75 -5.71
C ILE A 69 14.60 -2.80 -6.64
N PHE A 70 15.18 -2.38 -7.77
CA PHE A 70 15.88 -3.25 -8.72
C PHE A 70 17.37 -3.46 -8.39
N ARG A 71 17.88 -2.85 -7.31
CA ARG A 71 19.28 -2.98 -6.86
C ARG A 71 19.46 -3.99 -5.72
N LEU A 72 18.36 -4.47 -5.14
CA LEU A 72 18.31 -5.52 -4.12
C LEU A 72 18.39 -6.90 -4.78
#